data_AF-A0A939M3L2-F1
#
_entry.id   AF-A0A939M3L2-F1
#
_cell.length_a   1.000
_cell.length_b   1.000
_cell.length_c   1.000
_cell.angle_alpha   90.00
_cell.angle_beta   90.00
_cell.angle_gamma   90.00
#
_symmetry.space_group_name_H-M   'P 1'
#
loop_
_entity.id
_entity.type
_entity.pdbx_description
1 polymer ?
#
loop_
_entity_poly.entity_id
_entity_poly.type
_entity_poly.pdbx_seq_one_letter_code
_entity_poly.pdbx_strand_id
1 'polypeptide(L)'
;METFQLRAELGEANLTAQVPCGNIDAIVERWGDILRQQPDADHRDASKDFVIQALRTGEHHIDPATANGVVEALLWIVSTGDAAEQAMPLVREGGVVLGVEITNISGATYNFRTTVRQDEPVQIVLPTVH
;
A
#
# COMPACT_ATOMS: atom_id res chain seq x y z
N MET A 1 -6.03 -14.68 -13.21
CA MET A 1 -5.37 -14.38 -11.93
C MET A 1 -5.95 -13.07 -11.47
N GLU A 2 -6.66 -13.08 -10.34
CA GLU A 2 -7.28 -11.87 -9.79
C GLU A 2 -6.20 -10.96 -9.21
N THR A 3 -6.35 -9.66 -9.44
CA THR A 3 -5.48 -8.61 -8.91
C THR A 3 -6.31 -7.56 -8.20
N PHE A 4 -5.66 -6.85 -7.30
CA PHE A 4 -6.15 -5.59 -6.75
C PHE A 4 -5.12 -4.50 -7.04
N GLN A 5 -5.58 -3.25 -7.02
CA GLN A 5 -4.70 -2.10 -7.12
C GLN A 5 -4.35 -1.60 -5.72
N LEU A 6 -3.06 -1.53 -5.40
CA LEU A 6 -2.57 -0.83 -4.22
C LEU A 6 -2.21 0.61 -4.62
N ARG A 7 -2.71 1.59 -3.89
CA ARG A 7 -2.33 3.00 -4.03
C ARG A 7 -1.87 3.55 -2.69
N ALA A 8 -0.80 4.33 -2.71
CA ALA A 8 -0.37 5.10 -1.55
C ALA A 8 -0.10 6.54 -1.93
N GLU A 9 -0.47 7.48 -1.06
CA GLU A 9 -0.38 8.91 -1.30
C GLU A 9 0.21 9.64 -0.09
N LEU A 10 1.20 10.49 -0.31
CA LEU A 10 1.83 11.37 0.67
C LEU A 10 2.04 12.76 0.04
N GLY A 11 1.06 13.66 0.20
CA GLY A 11 1.07 14.95 -0.49
C GLY A 11 0.99 14.73 -2.01
N GLU A 12 1.99 15.22 -2.75
CA GLU A 12 2.07 15.03 -4.20
C GLU A 12 2.75 13.70 -4.60
N ALA A 13 3.46 13.05 -3.66
CA ALA A 13 4.10 11.76 -3.91
C ALA A 13 3.06 10.64 -3.87
N ASN A 14 3.13 9.72 -4.83
CA ASN A 14 2.20 8.61 -4.91
C ASN A 14 2.88 7.36 -5.47
N LEU A 15 2.36 6.20 -5.05
CA LEU A 15 2.71 4.91 -5.60
C LEU A 15 1.42 4.20 -6.03
N THR A 16 1.46 3.57 -7.19
CA THR A 16 0.38 2.71 -7.68
C THR A 16 0.97 1.39 -8.16
N ALA A 17 0.45 0.27 -7.66
CA ALA A 17 0.89 -1.06 -8.03
C ALA A 17 -0.30 -2.01 -8.26
N GLN A 18 -0.16 -2.93 -9.21
CA GLN A 18 -1.07 -4.05 -9.40
C GLN A 18 -0.52 -5.27 -8.68
N VAL A 19 -1.28 -5.82 -7.73
CA VAL A 19 -0.83 -6.90 -6.86
C VAL A 19 -1.70 -8.13 -7.09
N PRO A 20 -1.11 -9.31 -7.37
CA PRO A 20 -1.86 -10.57 -7.45
C PRO A 20 -2.45 -10.96 -6.10
N CYS A 21 -3.75 -11.26 -6.05
CA CYS A 21 -4.42 -11.64 -4.81
C CYS A 21 -3.82 -12.93 -4.21
N GLY A 22 -3.41 -13.87 -5.07
CA GLY A 22 -2.76 -15.11 -4.65
C GLY A 22 -1.38 -14.95 -4.01
N ASN A 23 -0.77 -13.76 -4.05
CA ASN A 23 0.55 -13.50 -3.47
C ASN A 23 0.50 -12.73 -2.14
N ILE A 24 -0.69 -12.35 -1.66
CA ILE A 24 -0.86 -11.51 -0.47
C ILE A 24 -0.13 -12.09 0.74
N ASP A 25 -0.36 -13.37 1.05
CA ASP A 25 0.21 -13.97 2.26
C ASP A 25 1.74 -14.08 2.17
N ALA A 26 2.27 -14.42 1.00
CA ALA A 26 3.72 -14.46 0.77
C ALA A 26 4.39 -13.07 0.85
N ILE A 27 3.67 -12.03 0.40
CA ILE A 27 4.12 -10.63 0.50
C ILE A 27 4.18 -10.19 1.97
N VAL A 28 3.11 -10.46 2.73
CA VAL A 28 3.03 -10.10 4.15
C VAL A 28 4.08 -10.87 4.95
N GLU A 29 4.28 -12.16 4.66
CA GLU A 29 5.29 -12.98 5.32
C GLU A 29 6.71 -12.44 5.07
N ARG A 30 7.05 -12.10 3.83
CA ARG A 30 8.37 -11.58 3.47
C ARG A 30 8.72 -10.30 4.22
N TRP A 31 7.78 -9.35 4.32
CA TRP A 31 8.02 -8.14 5.10
C TRP A 31 8.16 -8.44 6.59
N GLY A 32 7.33 -9.35 7.10
CA GLY A 32 7.45 -9.85 8.48
C GLY A 32 8.83 -10.46 8.78
N ASP A 33 9.40 -11.22 7.84
CA ASP A 33 10.74 -11.80 7.97
C ASP A 33 11.85 -10.73 8.01
N ILE A 34 11.71 -9.65 7.23
CA ILE A 34 12.63 -8.50 7.25
C ILE A 34 12.58 -7.81 8.62
N LEU A 35 11.37 -7.59 9.15
CA LEU A 35 11.18 -6.95 10.45
C LEU A 35 11.72 -7.79 11.60
N ARG A 36 11.59 -9.12 11.56
CA ARG A 36 12.17 -10.02 12.58
C ARG A 36 13.69 -9.97 12.65
N GLN A 37 14.37 -9.52 11.60
CA GLN A 37 15.82 -9.28 11.61
C GLN A 37 16.20 -7.98 12.33
N GLN A 38 15.21 -7.16 12.72
CA GLN A 38 15.35 -5.90 13.45
C GLN A 38 14.68 -6.03 14.84
N PRO A 39 15.34 -6.68 15.83
CA PRO A 39 14.71 -7.09 17.08
C PRO A 39 14.32 -5.93 18.01
N ASP A 40 14.96 -4.76 17.88
CA ASP A 40 14.79 -3.62 18.79
C ASP A 40 13.89 -2.51 18.23
N ALA A 41 13.36 -2.67 17.02
CA ALA A 41 12.51 -1.67 16.37
C ALA A 41 11.03 -1.94 16.67
N ASP A 42 10.23 -0.88 16.89
CA ASP A 42 8.79 -0.99 16.71
C ASP A 42 8.52 -1.28 15.23
N HIS A 43 8.12 -2.51 14.92
CA HIS A 43 7.95 -3.00 13.55
C HIS A 43 6.94 -2.18 12.75
N ARG A 44 5.91 -1.64 13.41
CA ARG A 44 4.91 -0.81 12.75
C ARG A 44 5.50 0.55 12.39
N ASP A 45 6.19 1.19 13.31
CA ASP A 45 6.79 2.49 13.04
C ASP A 45 7.94 2.38 12.04
N ALA A 46 8.77 1.34 12.12
CA ALA A 46 9.81 1.05 11.13
C ALA A 46 9.24 0.86 9.71
N SER A 47 8.12 0.16 9.58
CA SER A 47 7.44 -0.02 8.29
C SER A 47 6.89 1.30 7.75
N LYS A 48 6.29 2.12 8.62
CA LYS A 48 5.78 3.45 8.23
C LYS A 48 6.91 4.37 7.79
N ASP A 49 8.01 4.41 8.55
CA ASP A 49 9.17 5.25 8.24
C ASP A 49 9.80 4.87 6.91
N PHE A 50 9.92 3.57 6.62
CA PHE A 50 10.37 3.08 5.32
C PHE A 50 9.49 3.58 4.18
N VAL A 51 8.17 3.45 4.30
CA VAL A 51 7.20 3.92 3.28
C VAL A 51 7.30 5.44 3.11
N ILE A 52 7.32 6.21 4.20
CA ILE A 52 7.41 7.67 4.18
C ILE A 52 8.70 8.12 3.51
N GLN A 53 9.83 7.51 3.87
CA GLN A 53 11.13 7.83 3.27
C GLN A 53 11.10 7.56 1.78
N ALA A 54 10.71 6.35 1.35
CA ALA A 54 10.67 5.98 -0.05
C ALA A 54 9.76 6.88 -0.90
N LEU A 55 8.59 7.27 -0.36
CA LEU A 55 7.68 8.19 -1.04
C LEU A 55 8.25 9.61 -1.13
N ARG A 56 8.88 10.11 -0.07
CA ARG A 56 9.48 11.46 -0.02
C ARG A 56 10.68 11.62 -0.92
N THR A 57 11.57 10.62 -0.95
CA THR A 57 12.78 10.66 -1.76
C THR A 57 12.47 10.36 -3.23
N GLY A 58 11.32 9.73 -3.51
CA GLY A 58 10.98 9.27 -4.85
C GLY A 58 11.80 8.05 -5.31
N GLU A 59 12.56 7.40 -4.41
CA GLU A 59 13.41 6.26 -4.75
C GLU A 59 12.62 5.09 -5.36
N HIS A 60 11.36 4.93 -4.95
CA HIS A 60 10.44 3.93 -5.51
C HIS A 60 10.16 4.12 -7.02
N HIS A 61 10.42 5.29 -7.61
CA HIS A 61 10.30 5.50 -9.06
C HIS A 61 11.49 4.96 -9.86
N ILE A 62 12.65 4.80 -9.21
CA ILE A 62 13.92 4.48 -9.88
C ILE A 62 14.51 3.14 -9.44
N ASP A 63 14.16 2.65 -8.25
CA ASP A 63 14.59 1.36 -7.73
C ASP A 63 13.38 0.40 -7.57
N PRO A 64 13.28 -0.64 -8.41
CA PRO A 64 12.24 -1.66 -8.29
C PRO A 64 12.24 -2.40 -6.95
N ALA A 65 13.40 -2.56 -6.30
CA ALA A 65 13.47 -3.22 -4.99
C ALA A 65 12.79 -2.37 -3.93
N THR A 66 13.05 -1.06 -3.91
CA THR A 66 12.35 -0.09 -3.05
C THR A 66 10.85 -0.06 -3.35
N ALA A 67 10.43 -0.03 -4.62
CA ALA A 67 9.01 -0.06 -4.98
C ALA A 67 8.29 -1.31 -4.44
N ASN A 68 8.90 -2.49 -4.60
CA ASN A 68 8.39 -3.74 -4.05
C ASN A 68 8.35 -3.71 -2.53
N GLY A 69 9.42 -3.21 -1.89
CA GLY A 69 9.46 -3.05 -0.44
C GLY A 69 8.32 -2.16 0.08
N VAL A 70 7.97 -1.08 -0.64
CA VAL A 70 6.87 -0.19 -0.24
C VAL A 70 5.53 -0.93 -0.33
N VAL A 71 5.31 -1.71 -1.39
CA VAL A 71 4.11 -2.54 -1.54
C VAL A 71 4.02 -3.57 -0.42
N GLU A 72 5.12 -4.26 -0.12
CA GLU A 72 5.22 -5.26 0.94
C GLU A 72 4.95 -4.65 2.31
N ALA A 73 5.57 -3.52 2.63
CA ALA A 73 5.38 -2.78 3.87
C ALA A 73 3.93 -2.31 4.05
N LEU A 74 3.33 -1.72 3.02
CA LEU A 74 1.94 -1.24 3.06
C LEU A 74 0.96 -2.40 3.30
N LEU A 75 1.14 -3.52 2.60
CA LEU A 75 0.26 -4.67 2.77
C LEU A 75 0.42 -5.31 4.15
N TRP A 76 1.64 -5.35 4.69
CA TRP A 76 1.89 -5.77 6.06
C TRP A 76 1.22 -4.84 7.09
N ILE A 77 1.34 -3.52 6.92
CA ILE A 77 0.69 -2.53 7.82
C ILE A 77 -0.84 -2.71 7.82
N VAL A 78 -1.44 -2.87 6.64
CA VAL A 78 -2.89 -3.05 6.51
C VAL A 78 -3.34 -4.40 7.10
N SER A 79 -2.63 -5.48 6.79
CA SER A 79 -3.00 -6.84 7.22
C SER A 79 -2.82 -7.10 8.72
N THR A 80 -1.98 -6.31 9.40
CA THR A 80 -1.75 -6.40 10.86
C THR A 80 -2.43 -5.29 11.66
N GLY A 81 -3.16 -4.40 10.99
CA GLY A 81 -3.83 -3.25 11.60
C GLY A 81 -5.32 -3.45 11.82
N ASP A 82 -5.93 -2.46 12.45
CA ASP A 82 -7.35 -2.48 12.83
C ASP A 82 -8.27 -2.58 11.61
N ALA A 83 -7.80 -2.14 10.44
CA ALA A 83 -8.52 -2.26 9.17
C ALA A 83 -8.46 -3.67 8.56
N ALA A 84 -7.65 -4.59 9.08
CA ALA A 84 -7.39 -5.88 8.45
C ALA A 84 -8.65 -6.72 8.24
N GLU A 85 -9.51 -6.81 9.27
CA GLU A 85 -10.72 -7.63 9.24
C GLU A 85 -11.71 -7.19 8.15
N GLN A 86 -11.73 -5.89 7.83
CA GLN A 86 -12.63 -5.32 6.82
C GLN A 86 -11.96 -5.26 5.44
N ALA A 87 -10.68 -4.91 5.38
CA ALA A 87 -9.99 -4.68 4.12
C ALA A 87 -9.51 -5.98 3.45
N MET A 88 -8.92 -6.91 4.22
CA MET A 88 -8.24 -8.07 3.64
C MET A 88 -9.16 -9.06 2.91
N PRO A 89 -10.41 -9.31 3.34
CA PRO A 89 -11.34 -10.14 2.56
C PRO A 89 -11.59 -9.57 1.16
N LEU A 90 -11.90 -8.27 1.07
CA LEU A 90 -12.16 -7.58 -0.20
C LEU A 90 -10.92 -7.56 -1.12
N VAL A 91 -9.75 -7.35 -0.53
CA VAL A 91 -8.47 -7.36 -1.26
C VAL A 91 -8.15 -8.75 -1.82
N ARG A 92 -8.55 -9.82 -1.10
CA ARG A 92 -8.37 -11.20 -1.56
C ARG A 92 -9.35 -11.61 -2.67
N GLU A 93 -10.55 -11.03 -2.71
CA GLU A 93 -11.51 -11.19 -3.81
C GLU A 93 -11.05 -10.50 -5.10
N GLY A 94 -10.18 -9.48 -4.99
CA GLY A 94 -9.67 -8.73 -6.13
C GLY A 94 -10.70 -7.75 -6.72
N GLY A 95 -10.32 -7.04 -7.79
CA GLY A 95 -11.19 -6.04 -8.42
C GLY A 95 -11.48 -4.81 -7.54
N VAL A 96 -10.56 -4.51 -6.62
CA VAL A 96 -10.64 -3.38 -5.69
C VAL A 96 -9.40 -2.52 -5.77
N VAL A 97 -9.54 -1.27 -5.32
CA VAL A 97 -8.45 -0.37 -5.00
C VAL A 97 -8.29 -0.32 -3.48
N LEU A 98 -7.14 -0.79 -2.99
CA LEU A 98 -6.67 -0.57 -1.64
C LEU A 98 -5.86 0.73 -1.61
N GLY A 99 -6.46 1.80 -1.09
CA GLY A 99 -5.82 3.11 -0.95
C GLY A 99 -5.29 3.33 0.46
N VAL A 100 -4.04 3.77 0.58
CA VAL A 100 -3.41 4.18 1.83
C VAL A 100 -3.00 5.65 1.74
N GLU A 101 -3.73 6.50 2.45
CA GLU A 101 -3.45 7.93 2.49
C GLU A 101 -2.62 8.27 3.73
N ILE A 102 -1.49 8.91 3.49
CA ILE A 102 -0.48 9.22 4.50
C ILE A 102 -0.49 10.73 4.72
N THR A 103 -0.88 11.14 5.93
CA THR A 103 -1.02 12.55 6.30
C THR A 103 -0.08 12.90 7.44
N ASN A 104 0.70 13.98 7.29
CA ASN A 104 1.51 14.50 8.39
C ASN A 104 0.58 15.18 9.40
N ILE A 105 0.59 14.70 10.66
CA ILE A 105 -0.20 15.29 11.74
C ILE A 105 0.61 16.40 12.42
N SER A 106 1.88 16.11 12.73
CA SER A 106 2.80 17.05 13.38
C SER A 106 4.23 16.52 13.32
N GLY A 107 5.18 17.30 12.79
CA GLY A 107 6.60 16.95 12.80
C GLY A 107 6.89 15.61 12.13
N ALA A 108 7.34 14.63 12.93
CA ALA A 108 7.64 13.26 12.49
C ALA A 108 6.45 12.29 12.64
N THR A 109 5.26 12.75 13.05
CA THR A 109 4.09 11.90 13.24
C THR A 109 3.20 11.90 11.99
N TYR A 110 2.89 10.71 11.48
CA TYR A 110 2.03 10.50 10.32
C TYR A 110 0.85 9.60 10.67
N ASN A 111 -0.29 9.92 10.09
CA ASN A 111 -1.47 9.07 10.08
C ASN A 111 -1.54 8.28 8.77
N PHE A 112 -1.84 6.99 8.86
CA PHE A 112 -2.05 6.10 7.72
C PHE A 112 -3.53 5.72 7.71
N ARG A 113 -4.26 6.26 6.73
CA ARG A 113 -5.69 5.97 6.54
C ARG A 113 -5.86 4.97 5.41
N THR A 114 -6.37 3.80 5.74
CA THR A 114 -6.71 2.77 4.76
C THR A 114 -8.13 2.96 4.24
N THR A 115 -8.30 2.82 2.93
CA THR A 115 -9.59 2.80 2.24
C THR A 115 -9.63 1.63 1.28
N VAL A 116 -10.79 1.00 1.12
CA VAL A 116 -11.02 0.00 0.08
C VAL A 116 -12.20 0.47 -0.75
N ARG A 117 -12.02 0.52 -2.07
CA ARG A 117 -13.06 0.88 -3.03
C ARG A 117 -13.15 -0.21 -4.06
N GLN A 118 -14.35 -0.61 -4.45
CA GLN A 118 -14.51 -1.45 -5.64
C GLN A 118 -14.05 -0.64 -6.85
N ASP A 119 -13.38 -1.31 -7.79
CA ASP A 119 -12.97 -0.70 -9.05
C ASP A 119 -14.25 -0.32 -9.81
N GLU A 120 -14.69 0.94 -9.70
CA GLU A 120 -15.77 1.42 -10.54
C GLU A 120 -15.27 1.35 -11.97
N PRO A 121 -16.01 0.72 -12.92
CA PRO A 121 -15.61 0.75 -14.31
C PRO A 121 -15.51 2.21 -14.71
N VAL A 122 -14.31 2.65 -15.11
CA VAL A 122 -14.12 3.97 -15.71
C VAL A 122 -15.06 4.03 -16.90
N GLN A 123 -16.18 4.75 -16.76
CA GLN A 123 -17.00 5.12 -17.89
C GLN A 123 -16.15 6.07 -18.73
N ILE A 124 -15.46 5.52 -19.73
CA ILE A 124 -14.90 6.31 -20.81
C ILE A 124 -16.11 6.86 -21.57
N VAL A 125 -16.55 8.05 -21.18
CA VAL A 125 -17.47 8.84 -21.99
C VAL A 125 -16.68 9.27 -23.22
N LEU A 126 -16.73 8.45 -24.27
CA LEU A 126 -16.22 8.85 -25.58
C LEU A 126 -17.05 10.07 -26.02
N PRO A 127 -16.42 11.19 -26.43
CA PRO A 127 -17.16 12.34 -26.90
C PRO A 127 -18.02 11.90 -28.07
N THR A 128 -19.34 12.07 -27.92
CA THR A 128 -20.28 11.85 -29.01
C THR A 128 -20.01 12.93 -30.04
N VAL A 129 -19.44 12.54 -31.18
CA VAL A 129 -19.25 13.44 -32.32
C VAL A 129 -20.63 13.64 -32.95
N HIS A 130 -21.18 14.85 -32.79
CA HIS A 130 -22.36 15.32 -33.51
C HIS A 130 -21.97 15.92 -34.86
#